data_AF-A0A0S7Y4M3-F1
#
_entry.id   AF-A0A0S7Y4M3-F1
#
_cell.length_a   1.000
_cell.length_b   1.000
_cell.length_c   1.000
_cell.angle_alpha   90.00
_cell.angle_beta   90.00
_cell.angle_gamma   90.00
#
_symmetry.space_group_name_H-M   'P 1'
#
loop_
_entity.id
_entity.type
_entity.pdbx_description
1 polymer ?
#
loop_
_entity_poly.entity_id
_entity_poly.type
_entity_poly.pdbx_seq_one_letter_code
_entity_poly.pdbx_strand_id
1 'polypeptide(L)' 'MDSISYFLRVNKEDIYLLCPYFEAFDGMVAIRTPKPEEGPQATLKLMISPDFKEDFEKLLAKLKRRISFERVLGKV' A
#
# COMPACT_ATOMS: atom_id res chain seq x y z
N MET A 1 16.67 9.35 -6.05
CA MET A 1 16.44 8.06 -5.38
C MET A 1 15.26 7.42 -6.09
N ASP A 2 15.49 6.36 -6.83
CA ASP A 2 14.44 5.69 -7.60
C ASP A 2 13.52 4.93 -6.64
N SER A 3 12.20 5.06 -6.83
CA SER A 3 11.20 4.34 -6.04
C SER A 3 10.07 3.86 -6.94
N ILE A 4 9.51 2.71 -6.62
CA ILE A 4 8.36 2.15 -7.33
C ILE A 4 7.11 2.50 -6.55
N SER A 5 6.13 3.11 -7.24
CA SER A 5 4.84 3.45 -6.63
C SER A 5 3.81 2.36 -6.87
N TYR A 6 3.16 1.93 -5.79
CA TYR A 6 2.00 1.05 -5.79
C TYR A 6 0.79 1.80 -5.26
N PHE A 7 -0.39 1.52 -5.80
CA PHE A 7 -1.64 2.11 -5.36
C PHE A 7 -2.60 0.99 -4.95
N LEU A 8 -3.02 1.01 -3.69
CA LEU A 8 -3.96 0.04 -3.13
C LEU A 8 -5.23 0.75 -2.69
N ARG A 9 -6.38 0.31 -3.20
CA ARG A 9 -7.69 0.68 -2.66
C ARG A 9 -8.01 -0.24 -1.50
N VAL A 10 -8.24 0.33 -0.32
CA VAL A 10 -8.44 -0.37 0.96
C VAL A 10 -9.66 0.21 1.67
N ASN A 11 -10.23 -0.54 2.62
CA ASN A 11 -11.20 0.06 3.55
C ASN A 11 -10.45 0.97 4.54
N LYS A 12 -11.05 2.11 4.89
CA LYS A 12 -10.45 3.09 5.80
C LYS A 12 -10.20 2.52 7.18
N GLU A 13 -11.07 1.62 7.64
CA GLU A 13 -10.88 0.90 8.89
C GLU A 13 -9.60 0.04 8.86
N ASP A 14 -9.19 -0.50 7.73
CA ASP A 14 -7.97 -1.33 7.69
C ASP A 14 -6.67 -0.51 7.69
N ILE A 15 -6.75 0.82 7.47
CA ILE A 15 -5.57 1.69 7.34
C ILE A 15 -4.73 1.68 8.63
N TYR A 16 -5.36 1.68 9.82
CA TYR A 16 -4.63 1.67 11.10
C TYR A 16 -3.76 0.43 11.27
N LEU A 17 -4.10 -0.67 10.57
CA LEU A 17 -3.32 -1.91 10.57
C LEU A 17 -2.29 -1.91 9.44
N LEU A 18 -2.69 -1.48 8.25
CA LEU A 18 -1.84 -1.50 7.05
C LEU A 18 -0.63 -0.57 7.17
N CYS A 19 -0.82 0.66 7.65
CA CYS A 19 0.26 1.64 7.74
C CYS A 19 1.46 1.15 8.58
N PRO A 20 1.28 0.80 9.87
CA PRO A 20 2.39 0.33 10.69
C PRO A 20 2.94 -1.02 10.20
N TYR A 21 2.08 -1.89 9.63
CA TYR A 21 2.54 -3.15 9.07
C TYR A 21 3.56 -2.94 7.96
N PHE A 22 3.26 -2.07 6.99
CA PHE A 22 4.21 -1.78 5.92
C PHE A 22 5.43 -1.00 6.41
N GLU A 23 5.27 -0.02 7.30
CA GLU A 23 6.39 0.76 7.86
C GLU A 23 7.41 -0.10 8.65
N ALA A 24 7.02 -1.30 9.09
CA ALA A 24 7.93 -2.24 9.76
C ALA A 24 8.95 -2.93 8.81
N PHE A 25 8.81 -2.81 7.49
CA PHE A 25 9.71 -3.43 6.53
C PHE A 25 10.78 -2.45 6.04
N ASP A 26 12.04 -2.88 6.12
CA ASP A 26 13.15 -2.16 5.52
C ASP A 26 12.98 -2.10 4.00
N GLY A 27 13.05 -0.92 3.40
CA GLY A 27 12.74 -0.68 1.98
C GLY A 27 11.38 -0.06 1.67
N MET A 28 10.52 0.16 2.67
CA MET A 28 9.33 1.01 2.54
C MET A 28 9.69 2.49 2.74
N VAL A 29 9.35 3.32 1.75
CA VAL A 29 9.76 4.73 1.71
C VAL A 29 8.66 5.67 2.20
N ALA A 30 7.40 5.42 1.84
CA ALA A 30 6.28 6.18 2.40
C ALA A 30 4.90 5.59 2.07
N ILE A 31 3.94 5.90 2.93
CA ILE A 31 2.51 5.66 2.73
C ILE A 31 1.79 7.00 2.71
N ARG A 32 0.96 7.25 1.70
CA ARG A 32 0.15 8.48 1.56
C ARG A 32 -1.26 8.12 1.13
N THR A 33 -2.23 8.95 1.48
CA THR A 33 -3.61 8.85 0.97
C THR A 33 -3.85 9.99 -0.02
N PRO A 34 -3.45 9.85 -1.31
CA PRO A 34 -3.76 10.86 -2.31
C PRO A 34 -5.28 10.93 -2.46
N LYS A 35 -5.88 12.04 -2.04
CA LYS A 35 -7.33 12.28 -2.00
C LYS A 35 -8.06 11.35 -1.02
N PRO A 36 -8.28 11.77 0.23
CA PRO A 36 -9.22 11.09 1.11
C PRO A 36 -10.64 11.31 0.58
N GLU A 37 -11.09 10.44 -0.33
CA GLU A 37 -12.45 10.49 -0.91
C GLU A 37 -13.51 10.29 0.18
N GLU A 38 -14.72 10.81 -0.05
CA GLU A 38 -15.87 10.51 0.79
C GLU A 38 -16.26 9.02 0.61
N GLY A 39 -16.61 8.35 1.71
CA GLY A 39 -16.97 6.91 1.70
C GLY A 39 -16.03 6.01 2.52
N PRO A 40 -16.27 4.68 2.50
CA PRO A 40 -15.59 3.73 3.37
C PRO A 40 -14.20 3.31 2.85
N GLN A 41 -13.85 3.66 1.62
CA GLN A 41 -12.59 3.26 0.98
C GLN A 41 -11.64 4.44 0.81
N ALA A 42 -10.35 4.14 0.72
CA ALA A 42 -9.32 5.11 0.38
C ALA A 42 -8.23 4.45 -0.46
N THR A 43 -7.54 5.27 -1.25
CA THR A 43 -6.36 4.82 -2.00
C THR A 43 -5.10 5.11 -1.19
N LEU A 44 -4.31 4.09 -0.89
CA LEU A 44 -2.97 4.21 -0.34
C LEU A 44 -1.95 4.18 -1.48
N LYS A 45 -1.11 5.22 -1.55
CA LYS A 45 0.12 5.23 -2.34
C LYS A 45 1.25 4.73 -1.48
N LEU A 46 1.84 3.61 -1.88
CA LEU A 46 3.00 2.97 -1.27
C LEU A 46 4.20 3.21 -2.17
N MET A 47 5.30 3.73 -1.61
CA MET A 47 6.56 3.89 -2.32
C MET A 47 7.58 2.92 -1.74
N ILE A 48 8.20 2.13 -2.61
CA ILE A 48 9.17 1.09 -2.20
C ILE A 48 10.49 1.25 -2.93
N SER A 49 11.58 0.77 -2.33
CA SER A 49 12.84 0.57 -3.03
C SER A 49 12.69 -0.48 -4.15
N PRO A 50 13.30 -0.27 -5.34
CA PRO A 50 13.32 -1.29 -6.40
C PRO A 50 13.83 -2.65 -5.93
N ASP A 51 14.83 -2.68 -5.05
CA ASP A 51 15.42 -3.91 -4.51
C ASP A 51 14.44 -4.70 -3.62
N PHE A 52 13.41 -4.04 -3.10
CA PHE A 52 12.37 -4.66 -2.27
C PHE A 52 11.17 -5.17 -3.07
N LYS A 53 11.14 -4.95 -4.39
CA LYS A 53 9.97 -5.22 -5.23
C LYS A 53 9.46 -6.66 -5.12
N GLU A 54 10.34 -7.65 -5.24
CA GLU A 54 9.94 -9.06 -5.24
C GLU A 54 9.35 -9.48 -3.90
N ASP A 55 9.97 -9.06 -2.80
CA ASP A 55 9.49 -9.38 -1.46
C ASP A 55 8.21 -8.64 -1.11
N PHE A 56 8.06 -7.41 -1.59
CA PHE A 56 6.82 -6.66 -1.49
C PHE A 56 5.67 -7.36 -2.25
N GLU A 57 5.91 -7.91 -3.44
CA GLU A 57 4.88 -8.66 -4.18
C GLU A 57 4.47 -9.95 -3.46
N LYS A 58 5.42 -10.69 -2.87
CA LYS A 58 5.13 -11.85 -2.02
C LYS A 58 4.32 -11.44 -0.78
N LEU A 59 4.66 -10.30 -0.18
CA LEU A 59 3.97 -9.76 0.98
C LEU A 59 2.53 -9.38 0.65
N LEU A 60 2.27 -8.69 -0.47
CA LEU A 60 0.91 -8.38 -0.93
C LEU A 60 0.08 -9.64 -1.17
N ALA A 61 0.66 -10.68 -1.78
CA ALA A 61 -0.03 -11.95 -2.01
C ALA A 61 -0.46 -12.64 -0.71
N LYS A 62 0.38 -12.57 0.34
CA LYS A 62 0.03 -13.08 1.68
C LYS A 62 -1.03 -12.21 2.36
N LEU A 63 -0.89 -10.89 2.27
CA LEU A 63 -1.77 -9.91 2.90
C LEU A 63 -3.20 -10.02 2.36
N LYS A 64 -3.37 -10.29 1.06
CA LYS A 64 -4.68 -10.44 0.40
C LYS A 64 -5.52 -11.59 0.99
N ARG A 65 -4.91 -12.51 1.75
CA ARG A 65 -5.62 -13.59 2.46
C ARG A 65 -6.20 -13.15 3.81
N ARG A 66 -5.79 -11.98 4.31
CA ARG A 66 -6.14 -11.47 5.65
C ARG A 66 -6.94 -10.18 5.60
N ILE A 67 -6.63 -9.31 4.63
CA ILE A 67 -7.23 -7.98 4.49
C ILE A 67 -7.72 -7.84 3.04
N SER A 68 -8.92 -7.28 2.88
CA SER A 68 -9.48 -6.98 1.57
C SER A 68 -8.88 -5.70 1.01
N PHE A 69 -8.22 -5.80 -0.14
CA PHE A 69 -7.73 -4.64 -0.88
C PHE A 69 -7.60 -4.96 -2.36
N GLU A 70 -7.54 -3.91 -3.16
CA GLU A 70 -7.39 -4.00 -4.61
C GLU A 70 -6.22 -3.15 -5.09
N ARG A 71 -5.41 -3.70 -5.99
CA ARG A 71 -4.38 -2.92 -6.67
C ARG A 71 -5.02 -2.12 -7.79
N VAL A 72 -4.86 -0.80 -7.76
CA VAL A 72 -5.38 0.10 -8.80
C VAL A 72 -4.23 0.66 -9.64
N LEU A 73 -4.50 0.94 -10.91
CA LEU A 73 -3.57 1.70 -11.74
C LEU A 73 -3.58 3.14 -11.24
N GLY A 74 -2.42 3.67 -10.87
CA GLY A 74 -2.26 5.01 -10.30
C GLY A 74 -2.70 6.12 -11.23
N LYS A 75 -4.01 6.35 -11.34
CA LYS A 75 -4.60 7.60 -11.82
C LYS A 75 -5.09 8.34 -10.59
N VAL A 76 -4.26 9.26 -10.11
CA VAL A 76 -4.70 10.31 -9.18
C VAL A 76 -5.48 11.34 -9.99
#